data_AF-A0A6G3D6E3-F1
#
_entry.id   AF-A0A6G3D6E3-F1
#
_cell.length_a   1.000
_cell.length_b   1.000
_cell.length_c   1.000
_cell.angle_alpha   90.00
_cell.angle_beta   90.00
_cell.angle_gamma   90.00
#
_symmetry.space_group_name_H-M   'P 1'
#
loop_
_entity.id
_entity.type
_entity.pdbx_description
1 polymer ?
#
loop_
_entity_poly.entity_id
_entity_poly.type
_entity_poly.pdbx_seq_one_letter_code
_entity_poly.pdbx_strand_id
1 'polypeptide(L)'
;MKLSLRSVRNSYSPGQTPAFELTARNTSGSDCKVDLGPKNAVFTITPADGDDAYWASDDCVKGTGSLRYRVAAGSGITYTTKWDREPSAPECGTPPAGSAKAGTYLVEAKAPGFEKVQTSFVLKND
;
A
#
# COMPACT_ATOMS: atom_id res chain seq x y z
N MET A 1 15.08 -7.65 -9.57
CA MET A 1 14.41 -6.93 -8.46
C MET A 1 13.16 -7.71 -8.07
N LYS A 2 12.81 -7.75 -6.79
CA LYS A 2 11.57 -8.38 -6.30
C LYS A 2 10.84 -7.42 -5.36
N LEU A 3 9.52 -7.37 -5.45
CA LEU A 3 8.68 -6.69 -4.45
C LEU A 3 8.12 -7.71 -3.46
N SER A 4 7.91 -7.26 -2.24
CA SER A 4 7.16 -7.99 -1.23
C SER A 4 6.38 -6.99 -0.37
N LEU A 5 5.11 -7.31 -0.09
CA LEU A 5 4.23 -6.49 0.72
C LEU A 5 3.89 -7.23 2.01
N ARG A 6 3.95 -6.53 3.14
CA ARG A 6 3.43 -7.04 4.42
C ARG A 6 2.63 -5.97 5.14
N SER A 7 1.66 -6.40 5.95
CA SER A 7 1.10 -5.56 6.99
C SER A 7 2.02 -5.59 8.21
N VAL A 8 2.24 -4.45 8.86
CA VAL A 8 3.07 -4.36 10.08
C VAL A 8 2.45 -5.18 11.22
N ARG A 9 1.11 -5.30 11.24
CA ARG A 9 0.37 -6.19 12.14
C ARG A 9 -0.65 -7.00 11.36
N ASN A 10 -0.88 -8.25 11.76
CA ASN A 10 -1.95 -9.05 11.18
C ASN A 10 -3.34 -8.57 11.59
N SER A 11 -3.45 -7.85 12.72
CA SER A 11 -4.71 -7.30 13.20
C SER A 11 -4.53 -5.94 13.87
N TYR A 12 -5.53 -5.07 13.72
CA TYR A 12 -5.56 -3.73 14.31
C TYR A 12 -6.85 -3.54 15.13
N SER A 13 -6.71 -3.18 16.41
CA SER A 13 -7.83 -2.78 17.27
C SER A 13 -8.40 -1.43 16.83
N PRO A 14 -9.63 -1.08 17.24
CA PRO A 14 -10.18 0.26 17.04
C PRO A 14 -9.19 1.37 17.44
N GLY A 15 -9.11 2.43 16.63
CA GLY A 15 -8.15 3.53 16.79
C GLY A 15 -6.71 3.26 16.35
N GLN A 16 -6.30 2.01 16.07
CA GLN A 16 -4.96 1.74 15.55
C GLN A 16 -4.89 1.99 14.03
N THR A 17 -3.98 2.86 13.59
CA THR A 17 -3.73 3.13 12.17
C THR A 17 -3.03 1.93 11.50
N PRO A 18 -3.64 1.27 10.49
CA PRO A 18 -2.94 0.27 9.69
C PRO A 18 -1.71 0.84 9.00
N ALA A 19 -0.64 0.03 8.96
CA ALA A 19 0.61 0.35 8.29
C ALA A 19 1.07 -0.85 7.45
N PHE A 20 1.51 -0.56 6.23
CA PHE A 20 1.89 -1.56 5.24
C PHE A 20 3.27 -1.24 4.71
N GLU A 21 4.10 -2.26 4.58
CA GLU A 21 5.48 -2.15 4.17
C GLU A 21 5.71 -2.83 2.83
N LEU A 22 6.03 -2.02 1.83
CA LEU A 22 6.47 -2.49 0.53
C LEU A 22 7.99 -2.48 0.49
N THR A 23 8.57 -3.66 0.34
CA THR A 23 10.03 -3.83 0.24
C THR A 23 10.42 -4.13 -1.19
N ALA A 24 11.35 -3.34 -1.73
CA ALA A 24 12.02 -3.61 -3.00
C ALA A 24 13.40 -4.20 -2.73
N ARG A 25 13.61 -5.47 -3.12
CA ARG A 25 14.89 -6.16 -2.98
C ARG A 25 15.61 -6.26 -4.32
N ASN A 26 16.81 -5.70 -4.38
CA ASN A 26 17.69 -5.85 -5.52
C ASN A 26 18.52 -7.13 -5.38
N THR A 27 18.35 -8.04 -6.33
CA THR A 27 19.05 -9.33 -6.38
C THR A 27 20.03 -9.41 -7.55
N SER A 28 20.22 -8.32 -8.30
CA SER A 28 21.24 -8.25 -9.36
C SER A 28 22.59 -7.81 -8.80
N GLY A 29 23.62 -7.91 -9.64
CA GLY A 29 24.97 -7.41 -9.35
C GLY A 29 25.18 -5.91 -9.60
N SER A 30 24.12 -5.17 -9.94
CA SER A 30 24.20 -3.74 -10.28
C SER A 30 23.09 -2.94 -9.59
N ASP A 31 23.36 -1.67 -9.33
CA ASP A 31 22.40 -0.80 -8.67
C ASP A 31 21.18 -0.54 -9.56
N CYS A 32 20.03 -0.43 -8.92
CA CYS A 32 18.75 -0.23 -9.57
C CYS A 32 18.05 1.00 -9.03
N LYS A 33 17.19 1.62 -9.85
CA LYS A 33 16.32 2.72 -9.44
C LYS A 33 14.88 2.25 -9.41
N VAL A 34 14.14 2.63 -8.36
CA VAL A 34 12.72 2.33 -8.21
C VAL A 34 11.99 3.57 -7.69
N ASP A 35 10.78 3.81 -8.15
CA ASP A 35 9.89 4.83 -7.60
C ASP A 35 8.78 4.11 -6.81
N LEU A 36 8.80 4.25 -5.49
CA LEU A 36 7.80 3.66 -4.60
C LEU A 36 6.77 4.68 -4.11
N GLY A 37 6.74 5.86 -4.72
CA GLY A 37 5.72 6.86 -4.41
C GLY A 37 4.36 6.47 -4.99
N PRO A 38 3.26 6.99 -4.42
CA PRO A 38 1.90 6.64 -4.84
C PRO A 38 1.60 6.92 -6.31
N LYS A 39 2.38 7.76 -7.00
CA LYS A 39 2.28 7.96 -8.45
C LYS A 39 2.65 6.73 -9.28
N ASN A 40 3.50 5.84 -8.75
CA ASN A 40 4.00 4.67 -9.48
C ASN A 40 3.77 3.36 -8.74
N ALA A 41 3.94 3.33 -7.41
CA ALA A 41 3.63 2.17 -6.58
C ALA A 41 2.29 2.41 -5.87
N VAL A 42 1.21 2.01 -6.53
CA VAL A 42 -0.15 2.20 -6.04
C VAL A 42 -0.48 1.11 -5.03
N PHE A 43 -0.96 1.51 -3.85
CA PHE A 43 -1.54 0.62 -2.86
C PHE A 43 -3.06 0.70 -2.95
N THR A 44 -3.73 -0.44 -2.93
CA THR A 44 -5.19 -0.54 -2.95
C THR A 44 -5.65 -1.41 -1.79
N ILE A 45 -6.69 -0.99 -1.09
CA ILE A 45 -7.30 -1.72 0.03
C ILE A 45 -8.73 -2.07 -0.35
N THR A 46 -9.05 -3.36 -0.25
CA THR A 46 -10.35 -3.93 -0.61
C THR A 46 -10.89 -4.77 0.55
N PRO A 47 -12.16 -4.62 0.96
CA PRO A 47 -12.80 -5.55 1.89
C PRO A 47 -12.81 -6.96 1.30
N ALA A 48 -12.50 -8.00 2.08
CA ALA A 48 -12.40 -9.36 1.53
C ALA A 48 -13.75 -9.93 1.05
N ASP A 49 -14.85 -9.31 1.47
CA ASP A 49 -16.23 -9.62 1.09
C ASP A 49 -16.78 -8.72 -0.03
N GLY A 50 -15.93 -7.88 -0.64
CA GLY A 50 -16.30 -7.00 -1.75
C GLY A 50 -15.28 -7.00 -2.88
N ASP A 51 -15.70 -6.51 -4.04
CA ASP A 51 -14.85 -6.41 -5.24
C ASP A 51 -14.33 -4.98 -5.48
N ASP A 52 -14.99 -3.97 -4.90
CA ASP A 52 -14.65 -2.57 -5.07
C ASP A 52 -13.54 -2.12 -4.11
N ALA A 53 -12.58 -1.37 -4.64
CA ALA A 53 -11.55 -0.73 -3.82
C ALA A 53 -12.21 0.24 -2.82
N TYR A 54 -11.87 0.07 -1.54
CA TYR A 54 -12.30 0.99 -0.49
C TYR A 54 -11.39 2.20 -0.40
N TRP A 55 -10.10 2.00 -0.67
CA TRP A 55 -9.10 3.06 -0.66
C TRP A 55 -7.98 2.76 -1.66
N ALA A 56 -7.44 3.80 -2.30
CA ALA A 56 -6.26 3.73 -3.14
C ALA A 56 -5.31 4.89 -2.85
N SER A 57 -4.01 4.62 -2.84
CA SER A 57 -3.00 5.63 -2.49
C SER A 57 -2.84 6.73 -3.52
N ASP A 58 -3.30 6.50 -4.75
CA ASP A 58 -3.21 7.42 -5.88
C ASP A 58 -4.49 8.23 -6.13
N ASP A 59 -5.57 7.95 -5.39
CA ASP A 59 -6.84 8.66 -5.52
C ASP A 59 -6.71 10.17 -5.27
N CYS A 60 -5.85 10.57 -4.33
CA CYS A 60 -5.55 11.98 -4.09
C CYS A 60 -4.06 12.22 -3.78
N VAL A 61 -3.23 12.12 -4.82
CA VAL A 61 -1.80 12.41 -4.71
C VAL A 61 -1.55 13.91 -4.55
N LYS A 62 -0.96 14.30 -3.41
CA LYS A 62 -0.43 15.65 -3.22
C LYS A 62 1.03 15.73 -3.69
N GLY A 63 1.39 16.85 -4.31
CA GLY A 63 2.76 17.08 -4.78
C GLY A 63 3.16 16.16 -5.94
N THR A 64 4.43 15.75 -6.00
CA THR A 64 4.93 14.92 -7.12
C THR A 64 4.46 13.47 -7.04
N GLY A 65 4.10 12.99 -5.85
CA GLY A 65 3.74 11.59 -5.60
C GLY A 65 4.84 10.58 -5.90
N SER A 66 6.06 11.03 -6.16
CA SER A 66 7.20 10.21 -6.54
C SER A 66 8.18 10.08 -5.37
N LEU A 67 8.57 8.86 -5.04
CA LEU A 67 9.58 8.54 -4.04
C LEU A 67 10.63 7.64 -4.68
N ARG A 68 11.64 8.28 -5.26
CA ARG A 68 12.70 7.60 -6.03
C ARG A 68 13.82 7.16 -5.12
N TYR A 69 14.16 5.88 -5.22
CA TYR A 69 15.22 5.24 -4.45
C TYR A 69 16.25 4.60 -5.37
N ARG A 70 17.51 4.69 -4.96
CA ARG A 70 18.58 3.82 -5.46
C ARG A 70 18.66 2.62 -4.53
N VAL A 71 18.54 1.42 -5.09
CA VAL A 71 18.69 0.15 -4.37
C VAL A 71 19.99 -0.48 -4.85
N ALA A 72 20.99 -0.51 -3.97
CA ALA A 72 22.30 -1.05 -4.27
C ALA A 72 22.22 -2.55 -4.62
N ALA A 73 23.20 -3.06 -5.35
CA ALA A 73 23.32 -4.50 -5.63
C ALA A 73 23.22 -5.33 -4.33
N GLY A 74 22.39 -6.36 -4.35
CA GLY A 74 22.15 -7.25 -3.20
C GLY A 74 21.36 -6.64 -2.02
N SER A 75 21.03 -5.34 -2.03
CA SER A 75 20.37 -4.65 -0.92
C SER A 75 18.84 -4.57 -1.08
N GLY A 76 18.15 -3.99 -0.09
CA GLY A 76 16.73 -3.69 -0.18
C GLY A 76 16.37 -2.37 0.49
N ILE A 77 15.23 -1.82 0.10
CA ILE A 77 14.62 -0.66 0.74
C ILE A 77 13.15 -0.94 1.05
N THR A 78 12.67 -0.38 2.15
CA THR A 78 11.28 -0.53 2.59
C THR A 78 10.62 0.84 2.62
N TYR A 79 9.45 0.93 2.00
CA TYR A 79 8.55 2.08 2.06
C TYR A 79 7.31 1.71 2.87
N THR A 80 6.90 2.58 3.79
CA THR A 80 5.75 2.36 4.66
C THR A 80 4.60 3.28 4.26
N THR A 81 3.47 2.70 3.88
CA THR A 81 2.20 3.39 3.68
C THR A 81 1.34 3.23 4.92
N LYS A 82 0.75 4.32 5.39
CA LYS A 82 -0.27 4.29 6.46
C LYS A 82 -1.62 4.61 5.87
N TRP A 83 -2.64 4.00 6.44
CA TRP A 83 -4.03 4.26 6.09
C TRP A 83 -4.80 4.58 7.36
N ASP A 84 -5.59 5.65 7.33
CA ASP A 84 -6.37 6.17 8.46
C ASP A 84 -7.73 5.48 8.64
N ARG A 85 -8.03 4.49 7.79
CA ARG A 85 -9.33 3.79 7.71
C ARG A 85 -10.43 4.57 7.03
N GLU A 86 -10.13 5.71 6.41
CA GLU A 86 -11.10 6.44 5.60
C GLU A 86 -11.13 5.90 4.17
N PRO A 87 -12.31 5.86 3.53
CA PRO A 87 -12.39 5.56 2.12
C PRO A 87 -11.81 6.71 1.30
N SER A 88 -11.35 6.44 0.09
CA SER A 88 -10.94 7.47 -0.87
C SER A 88 -11.82 7.44 -2.12
N ALA A 89 -11.69 8.50 -2.92
CA ALA A 89 -12.35 8.59 -4.21
C ALA A 89 -11.34 9.11 -5.26
N PRO A 90 -11.34 8.56 -6.48
CA PRO A 90 -10.45 8.98 -7.55
C PRO A 90 -10.49 10.50 -7.80
N GLU A 91 -9.37 11.03 -8.29
CA GLU A 91 -9.22 12.44 -8.69
C GLU A 91 -9.53 13.44 -7.55
N CYS A 92 -9.18 13.07 -6.31
CA CYS A 92 -9.53 13.82 -5.11
C CYS A 92 -11.04 14.11 -4.98
N GLY A 93 -11.87 13.19 -5.47
CA GLY A 93 -13.32 13.26 -5.35
C GLY A 93 -13.80 13.17 -3.90
N THR A 94 -15.12 13.27 -3.70
CA THR A 94 -15.74 13.11 -2.39
C THR A 94 -15.92 11.63 -2.08
N PRO A 95 -15.20 11.06 -1.08
CA PRO A 95 -15.37 9.67 -0.71
C PRO A 95 -16.71 9.45 0.02
N PRO A 96 -17.22 8.20 0.05
CA PRO A 96 -18.39 7.87 0.85
C PRO A 96 -18.15 8.18 2.34
N ALA A 97 -19.21 8.53 3.07
CA ALA A 97 -19.09 8.84 4.48
C ALA A 97 -18.79 7.59 5.33
N GLY A 98 -18.08 7.80 6.44
CA GLY A 98 -17.79 6.77 7.45
C GLY A 98 -16.35 6.30 7.42
N SER A 99 -16.08 5.23 8.17
CA SER A 99 -14.76 4.60 8.27
C SER A 99 -14.90 3.10 8.06
N ALA A 100 -13.78 2.45 7.75
CA ALA A 100 -13.73 1.03 7.48
C ALA A 100 -14.26 0.23 8.68
N LYS A 101 -15.21 -0.68 8.38
CA LYS A 101 -15.80 -1.58 9.39
C LYS A 101 -14.79 -2.64 9.81
N ALA A 102 -15.03 -3.30 10.93
CA ALA A 102 -14.30 -4.51 11.26
C ALA A 102 -14.50 -5.58 10.18
N GLY A 103 -13.47 -6.40 10.00
CA GLY A 103 -13.46 -7.42 8.95
C GLY A 103 -12.05 -7.71 8.45
N THR A 104 -11.97 -8.63 7.50
CA THR A 104 -10.74 -8.94 6.77
C THR A 104 -10.64 -8.02 5.56
N TYR A 105 -9.47 -7.45 5.35
CA TYR A 105 -9.15 -6.62 4.20
C TYR A 105 -7.94 -7.21 3.48
N LEU A 106 -7.91 -7.02 2.17
CA LEU A 106 -6.75 -7.25 1.33
C LEU A 106 -6.09 -5.90 1.06
N VAL A 107 -4.77 -5.83 1.24
CA VAL A 107 -3.97 -4.74 0.70
C VAL A 107 -3.12 -5.28 -0.44
N GLU A 108 -3.15 -4.58 -1.56
CA GLU A 108 -2.40 -4.88 -2.77
C GLU A 108 -1.44 -3.74 -3.07
N ALA A 109 -0.28 -4.03 -3.65
CA ALA A 109 0.62 -3.04 -4.19
C ALA A 109 0.99 -3.41 -5.63
N LYS A 110 0.87 -2.45 -6.54
CA LYS A 110 1.23 -2.57 -7.95
C LYS A 110 2.19 -1.47 -8.35
N ALA A 111 3.30 -1.86 -8.98
CA ALA A 111 4.28 -0.92 -9.53
C ALA A 111 4.70 -1.35 -10.95
N PRO A 112 5.07 -0.40 -11.84
CA PRO A 112 5.57 -0.68 -13.18
C PRO A 112 6.72 -1.67 -13.18
N GLY A 113 6.63 -2.71 -14.02
CA GLY A 113 7.68 -3.73 -14.15
C GLY A 113 7.70 -4.79 -13.04
N PHE A 114 6.68 -4.81 -12.17
CA PHE A 114 6.55 -5.81 -11.11
C PHE A 114 5.20 -6.53 -11.14
N GLU A 115 5.25 -7.81 -10.75
CA GLU A 115 4.06 -8.56 -10.36
C GLU A 115 3.33 -7.85 -9.21
N LYS A 116 2.01 -7.96 -9.17
CA LYS A 116 1.22 -7.46 -8.06
C LYS A 116 1.57 -8.29 -6.82
N VAL A 117 1.74 -7.63 -5.69
CA VAL A 117 1.94 -8.29 -4.39
C VAL A 117 0.82 -7.92 -3.46
N GLN A 118 0.38 -8.85 -2.63
CA GLN A 118 -0.77 -8.64 -1.75
C GLN A 118 -0.59 -9.36 -0.41
N THR A 119 -1.30 -8.89 0.59
CA THR A 119 -1.41 -9.54 1.90
C THR A 119 -2.72 -9.15 2.56
N SER A 120 -3.20 -9.97 3.50
CA SER A 120 -4.42 -9.66 4.26
C SER A 120 -4.10 -9.10 5.65
N PHE A 121 -5.06 -8.36 6.20
CA PHE A 121 -5.04 -7.91 7.58
C PHE A 121 -6.48 -7.83 8.13
N VAL A 122 -6.61 -7.80 9.45
CA VAL A 122 -7.91 -7.76 10.13
C VAL A 122 -8.09 -6.44 10.86
N LEU A 123 -9.22 -5.77 10.65
CA LEU A 123 -9.73 -4.75 11.55
C LEU A 123 -10.64 -5.43 12.58
N LYS A 124 -10.30 -5.33 13.86
CA LYS A 124 -11.09 -5.94 14.92
C LYS A 124 -12.30 -5.06 15.26
N ASN A 125 -13.38 -5.72 15.69
CA ASN A 125 -14.42 -5.06 16.48
C ASN A 125 -13.87 -4.68 17.86
N ASP A 126 -14.54 -3.72 18.49
CA ASP A 126 -14.43 -3.48 19.94
C ASP A 126 -14.81 -4.73 20.75
#